data_AF-A0A535PZQ5-F1
#
_entry.id   AF-A0A535PZQ5-F1
#
_cell.length_a   1.000
_cell.length_b   1.000
_cell.length_c   1.000
_cell.angle_alpha   90.00
_cell.angle_beta   90.00
_cell.angle_gamma   90.00
#
_symmetry.space_group_name_H-M   'P 1'
#
loop_
_entity.id
_entity.type
_entity.pdbx_description
1 polymer ?
#
loop_
_entity_poly.entity_id
_entity_poly.type
_entity_poly.pdbx_seq_one_letter_code
_entity_poly.pdbx_strand_id
1 'polypeptide(L)'
;MTKTSWVEICVSDLEQSITWFEHVLGFRVVARDADEYVELSRGETSIQLATESAPYWAPERERLLPPGQRGSGVEIVLLVENIDTVYHQAQQARADIARELADYPWHMRQFWVRHPDGYLIRPAQKILSVNPATYRRQVTEAFQRDTPRITQELLAVKKTADSLAQQGDFLGAATIYETLVTEIFEQSHLYDDEEERYDDYYEEEGYYPEEEGLDKLVGECIEALGNCLADKRADRVAREKIIEVLFEIYQHDLHTYSSLGLDFYSSASDKLVRYTTPLERRTIAEWIRDVLTDEEEEIPASRRQAYGKFLLDLEKDTLDDEAYLRICRETGRTSDLVDRLLTLGRIDEAARETQRVDDLAFLGLVDLFIQHGQDAVAERMVRARIKEKPALHLLEWLQKYYRDRGNHVAELEIAETLFRTQPHLRRYQELRDLAGQLGRWEPLRSELLAFLEQTSNTTLFIQVALDEGEIDKALQLLKGIAKKDIYGYTYTDGYGYYWYSNIALEVARAA
;
A
#
# COMPACT_ATOMS: atom_id res chain seq x y z
N MET A 1 -9.33 15.15 -5.03
CA MET A 1 -10.40 16.20 -5.12
C MET A 1 -11.21 16.33 -3.81
N THR A 2 -11.20 17.50 -3.16
CA THR A 2 -12.07 17.81 -2.02
C THR A 2 -13.53 17.94 -2.49
N LYS A 3 -14.40 16.99 -2.10
CA LYS A 3 -15.85 17.10 -2.31
C LYS A 3 -16.40 18.22 -1.43
N THR A 4 -16.37 19.46 -1.92
CA THR A 4 -16.96 20.58 -1.20
C THR A 4 -18.47 20.59 -1.45
N SER A 5 -19.26 20.35 -0.40
CA SER A 5 -20.71 20.56 -0.43
C SER A 5 -21.02 21.96 0.05
N TRP A 6 -21.73 22.74 -0.75
CA TRP A 6 -22.18 24.09 -0.40
C TRP A 6 -23.65 24.09 0.00
N VAL A 7 -24.00 24.99 0.91
CA VAL A 7 -25.38 25.32 1.23
C VAL A 7 -25.68 26.69 0.63
N GLU A 8 -26.63 26.75 -0.29
CA GLU A 8 -27.19 28.01 -0.78
C GLU A 8 -28.52 28.28 -0.09
N ILE A 9 -28.71 29.52 0.40
CA ILE A 9 -29.98 29.98 0.96
C ILE A 9 -30.53 31.15 0.17
N CYS A 10 -31.85 31.13 -0.07
CA CYS A 10 -32.55 32.21 -0.74
C CYS A 10 -32.96 33.30 0.27
N VAL A 11 -32.48 34.53 0.07
CA VAL A 11 -32.69 35.66 0.97
C VAL A 11 -33.55 36.74 0.33
N SER A 12 -34.26 37.49 1.18
CA SER A 12 -35.18 38.55 0.74
C SER A 12 -34.46 39.87 0.47
N ASP A 13 -33.35 40.07 1.17
CA ASP A 13 -32.49 41.26 1.07
C ASP A 13 -31.02 40.79 1.17
N LEU A 14 -30.31 40.88 0.05
CA LEU A 14 -28.94 40.38 -0.06
C LEU A 14 -27.98 41.17 0.82
N GLU A 15 -28.08 42.50 0.84
CA GLU A 15 -27.18 43.37 1.61
C GLU A 15 -27.41 43.24 3.12
N GLN A 16 -28.67 43.13 3.54
CA GLN A 16 -29.00 42.83 4.94
C GLN A 16 -28.40 41.48 5.37
N SER A 17 -28.49 40.47 4.50
CA SER A 17 -28.00 39.13 4.79
C SER A 17 -26.48 39.09 4.87
N ILE A 18 -25.78 39.72 3.93
CA ILE A 18 -24.31 39.88 3.97
C ILE A 18 -23.90 40.53 5.29
N THR A 19 -24.49 41.68 5.59
CA THR A 19 -24.20 42.43 6.82
C THR A 19 -24.44 41.58 8.07
N TRP A 20 -25.50 40.76 8.07
CA TRP A 20 -25.80 39.86 9.16
C TRP A 20 -24.70 38.79 9.32
N PHE A 21 -24.31 38.10 8.24
CA PHE A 21 -23.27 37.07 8.31
C PHE A 21 -21.91 37.63 8.72
N GLU A 22 -21.56 38.83 8.24
CA GLU A 22 -20.32 39.51 8.62
C GLU A 22 -20.32 39.93 10.10
N HIS A 23 -21.40 40.54 10.59
CA HIS A 23 -21.42 41.08 11.96
C HIS A 23 -21.79 40.05 13.04
N VAL A 24 -22.66 39.08 12.72
CA VAL A 24 -23.14 38.08 13.68
C VAL A 24 -22.21 36.88 13.73
N LEU A 25 -21.75 36.42 12.57
CA LEU A 25 -20.98 35.18 12.44
C LEU A 25 -19.53 35.40 11.97
N GLY A 26 -19.12 36.64 11.65
CA GLY A 26 -17.76 36.97 11.24
C GLY A 26 -17.32 36.34 9.91
N PHE A 27 -18.27 36.05 9.03
CA PHE A 27 -17.98 35.63 7.66
C PHE A 27 -17.44 36.81 6.84
N ARG A 28 -16.88 36.51 5.67
CA ARG A 28 -16.42 37.52 4.70
C ARG A 28 -16.85 37.13 3.30
N VAL A 29 -17.17 38.12 2.47
CA VAL A 29 -17.48 37.90 1.05
C VAL A 29 -16.21 37.43 0.33
N VAL A 30 -16.29 36.28 -0.35
CA VAL A 30 -15.19 35.72 -1.16
C VAL A 30 -15.50 35.73 -2.65
N ALA A 31 -16.78 35.67 -3.03
CA ALA A 31 -17.23 35.86 -4.40
C ALA A 31 -18.57 36.60 -4.42
N ARG A 32 -18.81 37.37 -5.48
CA ARG A 32 -20.05 38.10 -5.70
C ARG A 32 -20.33 38.19 -7.19
N ASP A 33 -21.55 37.87 -7.59
CA ASP A 33 -22.04 38.10 -8.95
C ASP A 33 -23.24 39.04 -8.92
N ALA A 34 -23.05 40.21 -9.52
CA ALA A 34 -24.01 41.31 -9.53
C ALA A 34 -24.63 41.55 -8.13
N ASP A 35 -25.94 41.81 -8.11
CA ASP A 35 -26.78 41.85 -6.91
C ASP A 35 -27.62 40.57 -6.76
N GLU A 36 -27.19 39.48 -7.40
CA GLU A 36 -27.96 38.24 -7.48
C GLU A 36 -27.43 37.15 -6.55
N TYR A 37 -26.10 37.08 -6.39
CA TYR A 37 -25.42 35.99 -5.70
C TYR A 37 -24.21 36.49 -4.93
N VAL A 38 -24.00 35.93 -3.74
CA VAL A 38 -22.79 36.11 -2.94
C VAL A 38 -22.37 34.78 -2.31
N GLU A 39 -21.07 34.55 -2.30
CA GLU A 39 -20.44 33.52 -1.49
C GLU A 39 -19.71 34.15 -0.30
N LEU A 40 -19.98 33.63 0.88
CA LEU A 40 -19.38 34.03 2.14
C LEU A 40 -18.56 32.88 2.70
N SER A 41 -17.39 33.16 3.26
CA SER A 41 -16.60 32.13 3.95
C SER A 41 -16.06 32.59 5.30
N ARG A 42 -15.76 31.59 6.14
CA ARG A 42 -15.00 31.72 7.38
C ARG A 42 -14.18 30.45 7.58
N GLY A 43 -12.86 30.54 7.43
CA GLY A 43 -11.99 29.37 7.40
C GLY A 43 -12.38 28.47 6.21
N GLU A 44 -12.58 27.18 6.48
CA GLU A 44 -13.02 26.20 5.48
C GLU A 44 -14.55 26.12 5.31
N THR A 45 -15.32 26.87 6.11
CA THR A 45 -16.79 26.86 6.00
C THR A 45 -17.26 27.95 5.06
N SER A 46 -18.01 27.59 4.02
CA SER A 46 -18.66 28.52 3.10
C SER A 46 -20.19 28.41 3.14
N ILE A 47 -20.85 29.52 2.84
CA ILE A 47 -22.31 29.60 2.64
C ILE A 47 -22.60 30.52 1.47
N GLN A 48 -23.57 30.13 0.65
CA GLN A 48 -23.97 30.87 -0.54
C GLN A 48 -25.32 31.55 -0.29
N LEU A 49 -25.44 32.79 -0.74
CA LEU A 49 -26.65 33.59 -0.67
C LEU A 49 -27.11 33.93 -2.08
N ALA A 50 -28.39 33.71 -2.32
CA ALA A 50 -29.04 34.11 -3.55
C ALA A 50 -30.26 34.98 -3.23
N THR A 51 -30.43 36.07 -3.95
CA THR A 51 -31.67 36.86 -3.85
C THR A 51 -32.84 36.12 -4.48
N GLU A 52 -34.04 36.28 -3.94
CA GLU A 52 -35.26 35.74 -4.57
C GLU A 52 -35.50 36.28 -5.99
N SER A 53 -34.94 37.45 -6.35
CA SER A 53 -35.05 38.02 -7.70
C SER A 53 -34.13 37.35 -8.71
N ALA A 54 -33.19 36.50 -8.28
CA ALA A 54 -32.27 35.82 -9.17
C ALA A 54 -33.04 34.98 -10.20
N PRO A 55 -32.68 35.03 -11.51
CA PRO A 55 -33.44 34.37 -12.56
C PRO A 55 -33.60 32.86 -12.35
N TYR A 56 -32.56 32.21 -11.82
CA TYR A 56 -32.57 30.76 -11.59
C TYR A 56 -33.44 30.32 -10.40
N TRP A 57 -33.78 31.23 -9.47
CA TRP A 57 -34.73 31.00 -8.38
C TRP A 57 -36.20 31.14 -8.80
N ALA A 58 -36.47 31.61 -10.02
CA ALA A 58 -37.85 31.84 -10.49
C ALA A 58 -38.80 30.62 -10.36
N PRO A 59 -38.39 29.37 -10.62
CA PRO A 59 -39.27 28.21 -10.47
C PRO A 59 -39.69 27.90 -9.02
N GLU A 60 -38.85 28.25 -8.04
CA GLU A 60 -39.09 27.96 -6.62
C GLU A 60 -39.69 29.16 -5.86
N ARG A 61 -39.67 30.36 -6.45
CA ARG A 61 -40.11 31.61 -5.82
C ARG A 61 -41.52 31.54 -5.23
N GLU A 62 -42.47 30.89 -5.92
CA GLU A 62 -43.86 30.75 -5.45
C GLU A 62 -44.00 29.79 -4.25
N ARG A 63 -42.99 28.93 -4.01
CA ARG A 63 -42.95 27.99 -2.89
C ARG A 63 -42.20 28.55 -1.68
N LEU A 64 -41.49 29.67 -1.83
CA LEU A 64 -40.80 30.30 -0.71
C LEU A 64 -41.82 30.76 0.33
N LEU A 65 -41.54 30.40 1.59
CA LEU A 65 -42.28 30.96 2.70
C LEU A 65 -41.95 32.46 2.84
N PRO A 66 -42.82 33.25 3.50
CA PRO A 66 -42.55 34.66 3.74
C PRO A 66 -41.20 34.88 4.46
N PRO A 67 -40.54 36.03 4.25
CA PRO A 67 -39.36 36.42 5.03
C PRO A 67 -39.61 36.25 6.54
N GLY A 68 -38.64 35.67 7.25
CA GLY A 68 -38.74 35.28 8.65
C GLY A 68 -39.20 33.83 8.87
N GLN A 69 -39.67 33.14 7.82
CA GLN A 69 -40.12 31.74 7.89
C GLN A 69 -39.43 30.82 6.87
N ARG A 70 -38.50 31.33 6.05
CA ARG A 70 -37.91 30.59 4.93
C ARG A 70 -37.17 29.33 5.36
N GLY A 71 -36.53 29.35 6.53
CA GLY A 71 -35.82 28.19 7.09
C GLY A 71 -36.67 27.25 7.93
N SER A 72 -38.01 27.31 7.86
CA SER A 72 -38.86 26.44 8.66
C SER A 72 -38.58 24.95 8.39
N GLY A 73 -38.22 24.20 9.43
CA GLY A 73 -37.87 22.78 9.34
C GLY A 73 -36.41 22.48 8.94
N VAL A 74 -35.58 23.52 8.73
CA VAL A 74 -34.16 23.38 8.36
C VAL A 74 -33.28 23.99 9.44
N GLU A 75 -32.18 23.30 9.76
CA GLU A 75 -31.12 23.80 10.62
C GLU A 75 -29.79 23.67 9.87
N ILE A 76 -29.02 24.76 9.82
CA ILE A 76 -27.73 24.81 9.13
C ILE A 76 -26.62 24.83 10.17
N VAL A 77 -25.82 23.77 10.20
CA VAL A 77 -24.72 23.62 11.15
C VAL A 77 -23.44 24.15 10.53
N LEU A 78 -22.78 25.08 11.21
CA LEU A 78 -21.52 25.68 10.76
C LEU A 78 -20.44 25.39 11.80
N LEU A 79 -19.38 24.69 11.41
CA LEU A 79 -18.24 24.46 12.30
C LEU A 79 -17.40 25.72 12.41
N VAL A 80 -17.09 26.14 13.64
CA VAL A 80 -16.30 27.35 13.92
C VAL A 80 -15.17 27.04 14.90
N GLU A 81 -14.04 27.70 14.73
CA GLU A 81 -12.85 27.48 15.58
C GLU A 81 -13.01 28.02 17.00
N ASN A 82 -13.65 29.18 17.16
CA ASN A 82 -13.82 29.86 18.45
C ASN A 82 -15.27 30.34 18.61
N ILE A 83 -16.11 29.45 19.13
CA ILE A 83 -17.53 29.69 19.25
C ILE A 83 -17.87 30.76 20.29
N ASP A 84 -17.09 30.92 21.35
CA ASP A 84 -17.31 31.97 22.34
C ASP A 84 -17.15 33.37 21.72
N THR A 85 -16.19 33.54 20.81
CA THR A 85 -16.04 34.78 20.03
C THR A 85 -17.24 35.02 19.13
N VAL A 86 -17.70 33.99 18.42
CA VAL A 86 -18.89 34.07 17.54
C VAL A 86 -20.15 34.39 18.34
N TYR A 87 -20.31 33.78 19.52
CA TYR A 87 -21.43 34.01 20.41
C TYR A 87 -21.41 35.45 20.97
N HIS A 88 -20.25 35.97 21.37
CA HIS A 88 -20.11 37.36 21.77
C HIS A 88 -20.40 38.34 20.62
N GLN A 89 -19.97 38.03 19.39
CA GLN A 89 -20.31 38.81 18.20
C GLN A 89 -21.82 38.85 17.98
N ALA A 90 -22.49 37.70 18.04
CA ALA A 90 -23.94 37.61 17.92
C ALA A 90 -24.68 38.42 19.00
N GLN A 91 -24.20 38.39 20.25
CA GLN A 91 -24.74 39.22 21.34
C GLN A 91 -24.55 40.72 21.08
N GLN A 92 -23.36 41.15 20.64
CA GLN A 92 -23.06 42.55 20.33
C GLN A 92 -23.90 43.07 19.16
N ALA A 93 -24.10 42.24 18.14
CA ALA A 93 -24.97 42.50 17.01
C ALA A 93 -26.47 42.45 17.36
N ARG A 94 -26.83 42.08 18.61
CA ARG A 94 -28.21 41.90 19.09
C ARG A 94 -29.02 40.95 18.20
N ALA A 95 -28.40 39.87 17.74
CA ALA A 95 -29.04 38.86 16.92
C ALA A 95 -30.11 38.07 17.72
N ASP A 96 -31.05 37.44 17.02
CA ASP A 96 -32.06 36.56 17.62
C ASP A 96 -31.42 35.22 18.01
N ILE A 97 -30.87 35.15 19.22
CA ILE A 97 -30.33 33.92 19.80
C ILE A 97 -31.50 33.04 20.24
N ALA A 98 -31.81 32.04 19.42
CA ALA A 98 -32.93 31.12 19.65
C ALA A 98 -32.64 30.11 20.77
N ARG A 99 -31.36 29.75 20.98
CA ARG A 99 -30.89 28.89 22.08
C ARG A 99 -29.49 29.35 22.50
N GLU A 100 -29.29 29.48 23.80
CA GLU A 100 -28.03 29.94 24.37
C GLU A 100 -26.89 28.94 24.18
N LEU A 101 -25.67 29.48 24.24
CA LEU A 101 -24.44 28.69 24.16
C LEU A 101 -24.35 27.68 25.31
N ALA A 102 -24.19 26.40 24.95
CA ALA A 102 -24.06 25.31 25.90
C ALA A 102 -23.18 24.18 25.36
N ASP A 103 -22.66 23.39 26.28
CA ASP A 103 -21.94 22.16 25.99
C ASP A 103 -22.93 20.99 25.93
N TYR A 104 -22.76 20.12 24.93
CA TYR A 104 -23.63 18.98 24.69
C TYR A 104 -22.88 17.64 24.85
N PRO A 105 -23.56 16.55 25.23
CA PRO A 105 -22.94 15.26 25.56
C PRO A 105 -22.15 14.55 24.44
N TRP A 106 -22.22 15.04 23.19
CA TRP A 106 -21.52 14.50 22.01
C TRP A 106 -20.33 15.38 21.61
N HIS A 107 -19.61 15.91 22.59
CA HIS A 107 -18.41 16.73 22.41
C HIS A 107 -18.62 17.97 21.51
N MET A 108 -19.74 18.67 21.66
CA MET A 108 -20.01 19.90 20.90
C MET A 108 -20.45 21.03 21.82
N ARG A 109 -19.83 22.20 21.64
CA ARG A 109 -20.27 23.47 22.20
C ARG A 109 -20.96 24.23 21.09
N GLN A 110 -22.20 24.67 21.31
CA GLN A 110 -23.04 25.18 20.23
C GLN A 110 -24.15 26.10 20.75
N PHE A 111 -24.60 27.02 19.89
CA PHE A 111 -25.76 27.87 20.12
C PHE A 111 -26.57 27.99 18.82
N TRP A 112 -27.78 28.52 18.91
CA TRP A 112 -28.65 28.70 17.73
C TRP A 112 -28.98 30.18 17.58
N VAL A 113 -28.86 30.68 16.36
CA VAL A 113 -29.17 32.07 16.03
C VAL A 113 -30.00 32.11 14.75
N ARG A 114 -31.01 32.98 14.72
CA ARG A 114 -31.92 33.12 13.59
C ARG A 114 -31.47 34.23 12.65
N HIS A 115 -31.36 33.90 11.38
CA HIS A 115 -31.20 34.86 10.29
C HIS A 115 -32.52 35.64 10.08
N PRO A 116 -32.50 36.92 9.61
CA PRO A 116 -33.71 37.71 9.37
C PRO A 116 -34.77 37.03 8.48
N ASP A 117 -34.34 36.24 7.50
CA ASP A 117 -35.23 35.43 6.66
C ASP A 117 -35.81 34.16 7.33
N GLY A 118 -35.41 33.87 8.56
CA GLY A 118 -35.95 32.76 9.37
C GLY A 118 -35.09 31.49 9.38
N TYR A 119 -33.95 31.49 8.69
CA TYR A 119 -32.99 30.37 8.73
C TYR A 119 -32.40 30.22 10.13
N LEU A 120 -32.46 28.99 10.64
CA LEU A 120 -31.88 28.66 11.94
C LEU A 120 -30.44 28.19 11.72
N ILE A 121 -29.49 29.03 12.13
CA ILE A 121 -28.06 28.75 12.01
C ILE A 121 -27.56 28.24 13.36
N ARG A 122 -26.81 27.13 13.34
CA ARG A 122 -26.15 26.55 14.51
C ARG A 122 -24.64 26.60 14.32
N PRO A 123 -23.96 27.65 14.79
CA PRO A 123 -22.53 27.60 15.01
C PRO A 123 -22.21 26.51 16.04
N ALA A 124 -21.23 25.66 15.73
CA ALA A 124 -20.79 24.56 16.59
C ALA A 124 -19.27 24.44 16.60
N GLN A 125 -18.71 24.11 17.75
CA GLN A 125 -17.29 23.82 17.94
C GLN A 125 -17.15 22.47 18.64
N LYS A 126 -16.23 21.62 18.17
CA LYS A 126 -15.87 20.38 18.86
C LYS A 126 -15.24 20.72 20.21
N ILE A 127 -15.73 20.10 21.28
CA ILE A 127 -15.14 20.20 22.62
C ILE A 127 -14.04 19.14 22.69
N LEU A 128 -12.79 19.59 22.59
CA LEU A 128 -11.64 18.78 22.92
C LEU A 128 -11.34 18.95 24.41
N SER A 129 -11.25 17.84 25.13
CA SER A 129 -10.74 17.81 26.51
C SER A 129 -9.25 18.13 26.60
N VAL A 130 -8.56 18.13 25.45
CA VAL A 130 -7.13 18.26 25.28
C VAL A 130 -6.82 19.38 24.28
N ASN A 131 -5.68 20.04 24.45
CA ASN A 131 -5.19 21.02 23.47
C ASN A 131 -4.06 20.39 22.64
N PRO A 132 -4.27 20.07 21.35
CA PRO A 132 -3.27 19.45 20.48
C PRO A 132 -1.95 20.22 20.44
N ALA A 133 -2.00 21.56 20.43
CA ALA A 133 -0.81 22.40 20.36
C ALA A 133 0.10 22.24 21.61
N THR A 134 -0.46 21.85 22.74
CA THR A 134 0.33 21.56 23.95
C THR A 134 1.13 20.27 23.77
N TYR A 135 0.53 19.25 23.19
CA TYR A 135 1.19 17.96 22.97
C TYR A 135 2.17 18.02 21.80
N ARG A 136 1.80 18.69 20.70
CA ARG A 136 2.72 19.01 19.59
C ARG A 136 4.01 19.60 20.12
N ARG A 137 3.92 20.68 20.90
CA ARG A 137 5.10 21.31 21.50
C ARG A 137 5.90 20.36 22.38
N GLN A 138 5.26 19.48 23.16
CA GLN A 138 5.99 18.48 23.96
C GLN A 138 6.74 17.47 23.10
N VAL A 139 6.13 16.99 22.00
CA VAL A 139 6.76 16.06 21.06
C VAL A 139 7.92 16.75 20.35
N THR A 140 7.72 17.94 19.78
CA THR A 140 8.78 18.73 19.13
C THR A 140 9.93 19.05 20.09
N GLU A 141 9.64 19.41 21.35
CA GLU A 141 10.67 19.65 22.38
C GLU A 141 11.48 18.37 22.67
N ALA A 142 10.87 17.17 22.59
CA ALA A 142 11.59 15.91 22.78
C ALA A 142 12.59 15.63 21.65
N PHE A 143 12.22 15.90 20.39
CA PHE A 143 13.13 15.77 19.24
C PHE A 143 14.25 16.82 19.23
N GLN A 144 14.01 18.02 19.76
CA GLN A 144 15.03 19.10 19.81
C GLN A 144 16.10 18.91 20.89
N ARG A 145 15.81 18.14 21.94
CA ARG A 145 16.76 17.95 23.03
C ARG A 145 17.71 16.82 22.67
N ASP A 146 19.00 17.14 22.63
CA ASP A 146 20.16 16.26 22.39
C ASP A 146 20.34 15.22 23.54
N THR A 147 19.28 14.44 23.80
CA THR A 147 19.13 13.55 24.96
C THR A 147 18.91 12.13 24.45
N PRO A 148 19.56 11.11 25.03
CA PRO A 148 19.61 9.77 24.44
C PRO A 148 18.32 8.95 24.49
N ARG A 149 17.11 9.52 24.77
CA ARG A 149 15.85 8.73 24.90
C ARG A 149 14.58 9.53 24.57
N ILE A 150 14.40 9.92 23.30
CA ILE A 150 13.17 10.57 22.81
C ILE A 150 11.93 9.73 23.19
N THR A 151 12.01 8.41 22.96
CA THR A 151 10.96 7.42 23.28
C THR A 151 10.46 7.48 24.73
N GLN A 152 11.34 7.77 25.71
CA GLN A 152 10.94 7.82 27.12
C GLN A 152 10.08 9.04 27.44
N GLU A 153 10.37 10.20 26.83
CA GLU A 153 9.56 11.41 26.98
C GLU A 153 8.20 11.22 26.29
N LEU A 154 8.21 10.68 25.06
CA LEU A 154 7.01 10.42 24.29
C LEU A 154 6.10 9.36 24.94
N LEU A 155 6.65 8.40 25.68
CA LEU A 155 5.88 7.45 26.49
C LEU A 155 5.03 8.14 27.56
N ALA A 156 5.48 9.28 28.11
CA ALA A 156 4.69 10.06 29.07
C ALA A 156 3.47 10.72 28.41
N VAL A 157 3.64 11.22 27.18
CA VAL A 157 2.54 11.74 26.35
C VAL A 157 1.53 10.64 26.05
N LYS A 158 2.01 9.47 25.60
CA LYS A 158 1.16 8.30 25.35
C LYS A 158 0.39 7.87 26.60
N LYS A 159 1.02 7.81 27.78
CA LYS A 159 0.34 7.47 29.04
C LYS A 159 -0.81 8.42 29.39
N THR A 160 -0.70 9.68 28.98
CA THR A 160 -1.78 10.66 29.14
C THR A 160 -2.97 10.28 28.25
N ALA A 161 -2.72 9.95 26.99
CA ALA A 161 -3.75 9.43 26.07
C ALA A 161 -4.39 8.13 26.59
N ASP A 162 -3.57 7.17 27.04
CA ASP A 162 -4.04 5.91 27.61
C ASP A 162 -4.97 6.13 28.82
N SER A 163 -4.66 7.13 29.66
CA SER A 163 -5.48 7.48 30.83
C SER A 163 -6.83 8.08 30.42
N LEU A 164 -6.87 8.91 29.38
CA LEU A 164 -8.13 9.46 28.84
C LEU A 164 -9.00 8.34 28.25
N ALA A 165 -8.40 7.43 27.47
CA ALA A 165 -9.10 6.28 26.92
C ALA A 165 -9.71 5.39 28.03
N GLN A 166 -8.99 5.16 29.12
CA GLN A 166 -9.50 4.42 30.29
C GLN A 166 -10.69 5.13 30.96
N GLN A 167 -10.67 6.46 31.00
CA GLN A 167 -11.74 7.30 31.54
C GLN A 167 -12.96 7.40 30.60
N GLY A 168 -12.84 6.90 29.37
CA GLY A 168 -13.90 6.94 28.34
C GLY A 168 -13.88 8.19 27.48
N ASP A 169 -12.84 9.02 27.59
CA ASP A 169 -12.63 10.19 26.74
C ASP A 169 -11.82 9.81 25.50
N PHE A 170 -12.49 9.11 24.59
CA PHE A 170 -11.87 8.57 23.38
C PHE A 170 -11.50 9.66 22.37
N LEU A 171 -12.26 10.75 22.30
CA LEU A 171 -11.94 11.87 21.42
C LEU A 171 -10.65 12.55 21.87
N GLY A 172 -10.50 12.81 23.17
CA GLY A 172 -9.27 13.36 23.74
C GLY A 172 -8.07 12.43 23.56
N ALA A 173 -8.27 11.13 23.81
CA ALA A 173 -7.21 10.14 23.60
C ALA A 173 -6.76 10.06 22.13
N ALA A 174 -7.70 9.95 21.18
CA ALA A 174 -7.41 9.90 19.75
C ALA A 174 -6.65 11.14 19.27
N THR A 175 -7.02 12.32 19.76
CA THR A 175 -6.33 13.58 19.44
C THR A 175 -4.87 13.60 19.91
N ILE A 176 -4.57 13.03 21.09
CA ILE A 176 -3.18 12.92 21.55
C ILE A 176 -2.42 11.86 20.75
N TYR A 177 -3.01 10.70 20.47
CA TYR A 177 -2.37 9.66 19.65
C TYR A 177 -2.05 10.15 18.24
N GLU A 178 -2.99 10.84 17.59
CA GLU A 178 -2.78 11.53 16.31
C GLU A 178 -1.60 12.48 16.39
N THR A 179 -1.64 13.44 17.32
CA THR A 179 -0.57 14.43 17.48
C THR A 179 0.78 13.74 17.70
N LEU A 180 0.80 12.66 18.48
CA LEU A 180 2.03 11.92 18.75
C LEU A 180 2.56 11.23 17.48
N VAL A 181 1.71 10.54 16.72
CA VAL A 181 2.13 9.79 15.52
C VAL A 181 2.49 10.73 14.38
N THR A 182 1.69 11.76 14.10
CA THR A 182 1.97 12.74 13.05
C THR A 182 3.30 13.45 13.29
N GLU A 183 3.58 13.91 14.51
CA GLU A 183 4.84 14.59 14.81
C GLU A 183 6.05 13.63 14.78
N ILE A 184 5.86 12.34 15.11
CA ILE A 184 6.92 11.33 14.92
C ILE A 184 7.20 11.16 13.43
N PHE A 185 6.17 11.03 12.60
CA PHE A 185 6.30 10.90 11.15
C PHE A 185 6.99 12.11 10.50
N GLU A 186 6.72 13.32 10.99
CA GLU A 186 7.32 14.56 10.47
C GLU A 186 8.77 14.81 10.92
N GLN A 187 9.18 14.31 12.09
CA GLN A 187 10.46 14.68 12.72
C GLN A 187 11.49 13.54 12.77
N SER A 188 11.06 12.29 12.64
CA SER A 188 11.92 11.11 12.83
C SER A 188 12.61 10.70 11.54
N HIS A 189 13.86 10.25 11.66
CA HIS A 189 14.62 9.67 10.56
C HIS A 189 14.14 8.26 10.17
N LEU A 190 13.15 7.70 10.89
CA LEU A 190 12.43 6.49 10.48
C LEU A 190 11.78 6.59 9.09
N TYR A 191 11.55 7.83 8.62
CA TYR A 191 10.75 8.17 7.44
C TYR A 191 11.47 9.11 6.46
N ASP A 192 12.81 9.12 6.44
CA ASP A 192 13.57 9.92 5.48
C ASP A 192 13.30 9.46 4.03
N ASP A 193 12.95 10.43 3.18
CA ASP A 193 12.72 10.21 1.75
C ASP A 193 14.09 10.04 1.07
N GLU A 194 14.58 8.80 0.97
CA GLU A 194 15.88 8.47 0.35
C GLU A 194 15.98 8.87 -1.15
N GLU A 195 14.90 9.36 -1.77
CA GLU A 195 14.92 9.75 -3.19
C GLU A 195 15.79 11.00 -3.49
N GLU A 196 16.13 11.84 -2.50
CA GLU A 196 16.96 13.04 -2.75
C GLU A 196 18.48 12.85 -2.59
N ARG A 197 18.99 11.67 -2.19
CA ARG A 197 20.44 11.42 -2.04
C ARG A 197 20.99 10.26 -2.88
N TYR A 198 20.76 10.29 -4.19
CA TYR A 198 21.59 9.52 -5.11
C TYR A 198 22.84 10.31 -5.53
N ASP A 199 23.76 10.54 -4.58
CA ASP A 199 25.12 11.00 -4.86
C ASP A 199 26.13 9.87 -4.53
N ASP A 200 26.11 8.83 -5.37
CA ASP A 200 27.14 7.81 -5.69
C ASP A 200 28.15 7.31 -4.63
N TYR A 201 27.85 7.39 -3.35
CA TYR A 201 28.60 6.74 -2.28
C TYR A 201 27.64 5.99 -1.37
N TYR A 202 28.00 4.76 -1.02
CA TYR A 202 27.36 3.97 0.01
C TYR A 202 27.31 4.78 1.32
N GLU A 203 26.26 5.58 1.54
CA GLU A 203 25.95 6.12 2.85
C GLU A 203 25.49 4.94 3.71
N GLU A 204 26.24 4.67 4.79
CA GLU A 204 25.78 3.80 5.88
C GLU A 204 24.40 4.29 6.32
N GLU A 205 23.41 3.38 6.41
CA GLU A 205 22.12 3.64 7.07
C GLU A 205 22.40 4.40 8.37
N GLY A 206 21.87 5.62 8.49
CA GLY A 206 22.06 6.46 9.66
C GLY A 206 21.56 5.71 10.90
N TYR A 207 22.47 5.36 11.81
CA TYR A 207 22.11 4.75 13.08
C TYR A 207 21.79 5.86 14.09
N TYR A 208 20.50 6.03 14.41
CA TYR A 208 19.97 7.03 15.34
C TYR A 208 19.56 6.37 16.68
N PRO A 209 20.49 6.10 17.60
CA PRO A 209 20.20 5.43 18.87
C PRO A 209 19.21 6.21 19.76
N GLU A 210 19.09 7.52 19.59
CA GLU A 210 18.14 8.39 20.29
C GLU A 210 16.67 8.13 19.90
N GLU A 211 16.43 7.59 18.70
CA GLU A 211 15.11 7.24 18.15
C GLU A 211 14.73 5.77 18.37
N GLU A 212 15.58 4.99 19.07
CA GLU A 212 15.34 3.58 19.33
C GLU A 212 13.99 3.36 20.05
N GLY A 213 13.11 2.56 19.44
CA GLY A 213 11.80 2.19 19.97
C GLY A 213 10.65 3.13 19.61
N LEU A 214 10.86 4.17 18.79
CA LEU A 214 9.78 5.00 18.25
C LEU A 214 8.82 4.19 17.37
N ASP A 215 9.34 3.24 16.59
CA ASP A 215 8.56 2.27 15.81
C ASP A 215 7.56 1.50 16.69
N LYS A 216 8.05 0.96 17.81
CA LYS A 216 7.22 0.24 18.77
C LYS A 216 6.19 1.16 19.40
N LEU A 217 6.56 2.42 19.71
CA LEU A 217 5.64 3.40 20.28
C LEU A 217 4.48 3.72 19.33
N VAL A 218 4.76 3.91 18.03
CA VAL A 218 3.74 4.11 16.99
C VAL A 218 2.83 2.88 16.91
N GLY A 219 3.40 1.68 16.87
CA GLY A 219 2.63 0.44 16.88
C GLY A 219 1.70 0.32 18.10
N GLU A 220 2.17 0.68 19.30
CA GLU A 220 1.34 0.70 20.51
C GLU A 220 0.23 1.78 20.46
N CYS A 221 0.43 2.89 19.74
CA CYS A 221 -0.61 3.89 19.52
C CYS A 221 -1.70 3.38 18.57
N ILE A 222 -1.33 2.69 17.48
CA ILE A 222 -2.27 2.06 16.55
C ILE A 222 -3.13 1.01 17.28
N GLU A 223 -2.51 0.17 18.11
CA GLU A 223 -3.24 -0.79 18.94
C GLU A 223 -4.19 -0.10 19.92
N ALA A 224 -3.76 1.00 20.56
CA ALA A 224 -4.62 1.76 21.47
C ALA A 224 -5.81 2.41 20.75
N LEU A 225 -5.59 3.00 19.57
CA LEU A 225 -6.66 3.53 18.70
C LEU A 225 -7.65 2.43 18.30
N GLY A 226 -7.16 1.27 17.89
CA GLY A 226 -8.01 0.10 17.60
C GLY A 226 -8.86 -0.34 18.79
N ASN A 227 -8.28 -0.35 20.00
CA ASN A 227 -9.01 -0.66 21.23
C ASN A 227 -10.08 0.40 21.56
N CYS A 228 -9.79 1.68 21.33
CA CYS A 228 -10.77 2.77 21.48
C CYS A 228 -11.92 2.61 20.47
N LEU A 229 -11.62 2.27 19.22
CA LEU A 229 -12.61 2.02 18.18
C LEU A 229 -13.48 0.78 18.48
N ALA A 230 -12.93 -0.22 19.17
CA ALA A 230 -13.66 -1.41 19.58
C ALA A 230 -14.60 -1.16 20.79
N ASP A 231 -14.36 -0.11 21.57
CA ASP A 231 -15.14 0.18 22.78
C ASP A 231 -16.53 0.74 22.42
N LYS A 232 -17.58 0.11 22.96
CA LYS A 232 -18.97 0.49 22.72
C LYS A 232 -19.35 1.85 23.31
N ARG A 233 -18.53 2.40 24.21
CA ARG A 233 -18.69 3.72 24.79
C ARG A 233 -18.20 4.83 23.86
N ALA A 234 -17.42 4.51 22.82
CA ALA A 234 -16.99 5.49 21.83
C ALA A 234 -18.20 5.99 21.02
N ASP A 235 -18.47 7.29 21.11
CA ASP A 235 -19.55 7.92 20.37
C ASP A 235 -19.17 8.15 18.90
N ARG A 236 -20.13 8.64 18.10
CA ARG A 236 -19.92 8.87 16.66
C ARG A 236 -18.72 9.78 16.38
N VAL A 237 -18.55 10.85 17.14
CA VAL A 237 -17.52 11.87 16.88
C VAL A 237 -16.13 11.31 17.20
N ALA A 238 -16.01 10.58 18.31
CA ALA A 238 -14.77 9.89 18.65
C ALA A 238 -14.42 8.80 17.64
N ARG A 239 -15.40 8.00 17.20
CA ARG A 239 -15.20 6.95 16.20
C ARG A 239 -14.74 7.52 14.86
N GLU A 240 -15.40 8.56 14.36
CA GLU A 240 -15.01 9.27 13.14
C GLU A 240 -13.55 9.74 13.24
N LYS A 241 -13.18 10.37 14.36
CA LYS A 241 -11.80 10.82 14.57
C LYS A 241 -10.80 9.67 14.58
N ILE A 242 -11.09 8.57 15.27
CA ILE A 242 -10.19 7.41 15.32
C ILE A 242 -10.01 6.79 13.93
N ILE A 243 -11.09 6.71 13.14
CA ILE A 243 -11.06 6.19 11.76
C ILE A 243 -10.20 7.09 10.87
N GLU A 244 -10.39 8.41 10.93
CA GLU A 244 -9.58 9.40 10.21
C GLU A 244 -8.09 9.19 10.53
N VAL A 245 -7.72 9.14 11.82
CA VAL A 245 -6.33 8.99 12.25
C VAL A 245 -5.71 7.67 11.79
N LEU A 246 -6.43 6.54 11.93
CA LEU A 246 -5.93 5.25 11.45
C LEU A 246 -5.77 5.22 9.92
N PHE A 247 -6.65 5.90 9.19
CA PHE A 247 -6.56 6.01 7.73
C PHE A 247 -5.40 6.90 7.30
N GLU A 248 -5.18 8.03 7.96
CA GLU A 248 -4.01 8.90 7.75
C GLU A 248 -2.69 8.16 8.03
N ILE A 249 -2.64 7.37 9.10
CA ILE A 249 -1.47 6.50 9.41
C ILE A 249 -1.26 5.49 8.28
N TYR A 250 -2.33 4.84 7.82
CA TYR A 250 -2.26 3.91 6.69
C TYR A 250 -1.70 4.58 5.44
N GLN A 251 -2.17 5.78 5.12
CA GLN A 251 -1.71 6.52 3.95
C GLN A 251 -0.26 6.92 4.12
N HIS A 252 0.12 7.57 5.21
CA HIS A 252 1.47 8.08 5.43
C HIS A 252 2.51 6.96 5.37
N ASP A 253 2.29 5.85 6.08
CA ASP A 253 3.20 4.69 6.08
C ASP A 253 3.29 4.03 4.71
N LEU A 254 2.22 4.07 3.90
CA LEU A 254 2.24 3.57 2.54
C LEU A 254 2.97 4.52 1.57
N HIS A 255 3.01 5.83 1.87
CA HIS A 255 3.74 6.81 1.07
C HIS A 255 5.25 6.74 1.32
N THR A 256 5.68 6.59 2.56
CA THR A 256 7.09 6.57 2.86
C THR A 256 7.71 5.19 2.64
N TYR A 257 8.89 5.12 2.02
CA TYR A 257 9.67 3.90 2.02
C TYR A 257 10.37 3.76 3.38
N SER A 258 9.78 3.03 4.32
CA SER A 258 10.49 2.72 5.57
C SER A 258 11.64 1.75 5.27
N SER A 259 12.89 2.22 5.43
CA SER A 259 14.11 1.39 5.34
C SER A 259 14.08 0.17 6.29
N LEU A 260 13.29 0.28 7.37
CA LEU A 260 13.14 -0.75 8.39
C LEU A 260 12.04 -1.79 8.10
N GLY A 261 11.32 -1.68 6.97
CA GLY A 261 10.24 -2.60 6.62
C GLY A 261 9.10 -2.60 7.65
N LEU A 262 8.80 -1.43 8.21
CA LEU A 262 7.69 -1.25 9.14
C LEU A 262 6.36 -1.50 8.40
N ASP A 263 5.42 -2.14 9.09
CA ASP A 263 4.15 -2.62 8.51
C ASP A 263 2.96 -1.99 9.26
N PHE A 264 3.02 -0.67 9.49
CA PHE A 264 1.98 0.04 10.23
C PHE A 264 0.70 0.16 9.41
N TYR A 265 0.80 0.27 8.09
CA TYR A 265 -0.36 0.27 7.20
C TYR A 265 -1.14 -1.04 7.33
N SER A 266 -0.50 -2.21 7.47
CA SER A 266 -1.23 -3.46 7.67
C SER A 266 -1.93 -3.50 9.03
N SER A 267 -1.27 -3.02 10.10
CA SER A 267 -1.86 -2.96 11.43
C SER A 267 -3.06 -2.00 11.46
N ALA A 268 -2.92 -0.80 10.91
CA ALA A 268 -3.99 0.19 10.84
C ALA A 268 -5.19 -0.32 10.02
N SER A 269 -4.94 -0.92 8.85
CA SER A 269 -6.01 -1.50 8.02
C SER A 269 -6.70 -2.69 8.72
N ASP A 270 -5.99 -3.55 9.45
CA ASP A 270 -6.60 -4.62 10.27
C ASP A 270 -7.57 -4.03 11.31
N LYS A 271 -7.17 -2.99 12.05
CA LYS A 271 -8.05 -2.34 13.05
C LYS A 271 -9.28 -1.72 12.40
N LEU A 272 -9.10 -1.06 11.25
CA LEU A 272 -10.20 -0.48 10.49
C LEU A 272 -11.16 -1.57 10.02
N VAL A 273 -10.70 -2.64 9.37
CA VAL A 273 -11.57 -3.74 8.90
C VAL A 273 -12.33 -4.38 10.06
N ARG A 274 -11.65 -4.59 11.19
CA ARG A 274 -12.17 -5.36 12.33
C ARG A 274 -13.18 -4.60 13.19
N TYR A 275 -12.97 -3.31 13.44
CA TYR A 275 -13.73 -2.56 14.45
C TYR A 275 -14.68 -1.49 13.90
N THR A 276 -14.71 -1.30 12.58
CA THR A 276 -15.69 -0.42 11.92
C THR A 276 -17.00 -1.14 11.64
N THR A 277 -18.08 -0.37 11.61
CA THR A 277 -19.40 -0.79 11.17
C THR A 277 -19.48 -0.87 9.63
N PRO A 278 -20.49 -1.55 9.06
CA PRO A 278 -20.65 -1.60 7.61
C PRO A 278 -20.80 -0.23 6.93
N LEU A 279 -21.38 0.77 7.63
CA LEU A 279 -21.49 2.13 7.07
C LEU A 279 -20.13 2.83 7.04
N GLU A 280 -19.38 2.75 8.15
CA GLU A 280 -18.02 3.30 8.23
C GLU A 280 -17.08 2.64 7.23
N ARG A 281 -17.17 1.31 7.02
CA ARG A 281 -16.38 0.62 5.98
C ARG A 281 -16.66 1.15 4.58
N ARG A 282 -17.91 1.46 4.27
CA ARG A 282 -18.27 2.05 2.96
C ARG A 282 -17.64 3.42 2.79
N THR A 283 -17.66 4.25 3.84
CA THR A 283 -17.00 5.56 3.82
C THR A 283 -15.50 5.43 3.57
N ILE A 284 -14.81 4.51 4.26
CA ILE A 284 -13.37 4.28 4.02
C ILE A 284 -13.12 3.76 2.60
N ALA A 285 -13.97 2.84 2.12
CA ALA A 285 -13.87 2.32 0.75
C ALA A 285 -14.08 3.43 -0.31
N GLU A 286 -14.94 4.41 -0.05
CA GLU A 286 -15.10 5.60 -0.90
C GLU A 286 -13.84 6.46 -0.89
N TRP A 287 -13.21 6.68 0.27
CA TRP A 287 -11.93 7.41 0.35
C TRP A 287 -10.82 6.71 -0.46
N ILE A 288 -10.70 5.38 -0.35
CA ILE A 288 -9.73 4.60 -1.13
C ILE A 288 -10.00 4.74 -2.63
N ARG A 289 -11.26 4.69 -3.06
CA ARG A 289 -11.61 4.89 -4.47
C ARG A 289 -11.27 6.29 -4.94
N ASP A 290 -11.60 7.32 -4.16
CA ASP A 290 -11.28 8.71 -4.48
C ASP A 290 -9.76 8.86 -4.68
N VAL A 291 -8.94 8.26 -3.81
CA VAL A 291 -7.47 8.22 -3.97
C VAL A 291 -7.06 7.49 -5.25
N LEU A 292 -7.58 6.28 -5.51
CA LEU A 292 -7.22 5.48 -6.68
C LEU A 292 -7.60 6.13 -8.03
N THR A 293 -8.61 7.00 -8.03
CA THR A 293 -9.08 7.73 -9.22
C THR A 293 -8.49 9.13 -9.36
N ASP A 294 -7.66 9.57 -8.41
CA ASP A 294 -7.06 10.90 -8.50
C ASP A 294 -6.06 10.92 -9.67
N GLU A 295 -6.36 11.73 -10.70
CA GLU A 295 -5.54 11.85 -11.91
C GLU A 295 -4.34 12.78 -11.69
N GLU A 296 -4.31 13.53 -10.58
CA GLU A 296 -3.24 14.49 -10.27
C GLU A 296 -1.97 13.79 -9.75
N GLU A 297 -2.08 12.57 -9.23
CA GLU A 297 -0.97 11.84 -8.60
C GLU A 297 -0.77 10.44 -9.22
N GLU A 298 0.42 10.16 -9.77
CA GLU A 298 0.74 8.82 -10.26
C GLU A 298 1.03 7.88 -9.08
N ILE A 299 0.06 7.02 -8.74
CA ILE A 299 0.22 6.05 -7.66
C ILE A 299 1.13 4.89 -8.11
N PRO A 300 2.24 4.59 -7.39
CA PRO A 300 3.09 3.43 -7.67
C PRO A 300 2.31 2.11 -7.63
N ALA A 301 2.74 1.12 -8.42
CA ALA A 301 2.04 -0.16 -8.55
C ALA A 301 1.87 -0.91 -7.20
N SER A 302 2.88 -0.86 -6.33
CA SER A 302 2.85 -1.46 -4.99
C SER A 302 1.79 -0.82 -4.09
N ARG A 303 1.73 0.52 -4.05
CA ARG A 303 0.71 1.26 -3.27
C ARG A 303 -0.68 0.99 -3.81
N ARG A 304 -0.85 0.99 -5.13
CA ARG A 304 -2.13 0.66 -5.80
C ARG A 304 -2.59 -0.76 -5.40
N GLN A 305 -1.69 -1.74 -5.36
CA GLN A 305 -2.01 -3.09 -4.89
C GLN A 305 -2.39 -3.13 -3.41
N ALA A 306 -1.75 -2.34 -2.54
CA ALA A 306 -2.08 -2.26 -1.12
C ALA A 306 -3.50 -1.69 -0.90
N TYR A 307 -3.84 -0.58 -1.57
CA TYR A 307 -5.20 -0.02 -1.56
C TYR A 307 -6.23 -1.04 -2.07
N GLY A 308 -5.90 -1.78 -3.13
CA GLY A 308 -6.76 -2.86 -3.63
C GLY A 308 -7.00 -3.96 -2.60
N LYS A 309 -5.97 -4.36 -1.84
CA LYS A 309 -6.14 -5.35 -0.76
C LYS A 309 -7.11 -4.83 0.28
N PHE A 310 -6.88 -3.60 0.73
CA PHE A 310 -7.66 -3.00 1.79
C PHE A 310 -9.12 -2.83 1.37
N LEU A 311 -9.38 -2.43 0.12
CA LEU A 311 -10.73 -2.33 -0.44
C LEU A 311 -11.44 -3.69 -0.45
N LEU A 312 -10.77 -4.77 -0.86
CA LEU A 312 -11.32 -6.11 -0.83
C LEU A 312 -11.64 -6.59 0.59
N ASP A 313 -10.79 -6.26 1.57
CA ASP A 313 -10.99 -6.63 2.97
C ASP A 313 -12.16 -5.84 3.61
N LEU A 314 -12.32 -4.56 3.27
CA LEU A 314 -13.44 -3.71 3.74
C LEU A 314 -14.81 -4.19 3.22
N GLU A 315 -14.86 -4.60 1.94
CA GLU A 315 -16.11 -4.93 1.26
C GLU A 315 -16.40 -6.43 1.19
N LYS A 316 -15.56 -7.27 1.81
CA LYS A 316 -15.60 -8.74 1.76
C LYS A 316 -16.98 -9.36 1.93
N ASP A 317 -17.81 -8.80 2.82
CA ASP A 317 -19.14 -9.33 3.14
C ASP A 317 -20.23 -8.94 2.11
N THR A 318 -19.96 -7.94 1.27
CA THR A 318 -20.93 -7.35 0.34
C THR A 318 -20.52 -7.47 -1.12
N LEU A 319 -19.27 -7.82 -1.38
CA LEU A 319 -18.68 -7.84 -2.72
C LEU A 319 -19.12 -9.09 -3.50
N ASP A 320 -19.68 -8.89 -4.69
CA ASP A 320 -19.89 -9.98 -5.63
C ASP A 320 -18.60 -10.34 -6.39
N ASP A 321 -18.62 -11.49 -7.06
CA ASP A 321 -17.46 -12.00 -7.78
C ASP A 321 -17.00 -11.06 -8.90
N GLU A 322 -17.90 -10.42 -9.64
CA GLU A 322 -17.51 -9.53 -10.74
C GLU A 322 -16.87 -8.24 -10.23
N ALA A 323 -17.37 -7.69 -9.12
CA ALA A 323 -16.78 -6.56 -8.44
C ALA A 323 -15.41 -6.91 -7.85
N TYR A 324 -15.25 -8.11 -7.26
CA TYR A 324 -13.95 -8.62 -6.80
C TYR A 324 -12.94 -8.66 -7.95
N LEU A 325 -13.31 -9.31 -9.06
CA LEU A 325 -12.42 -9.44 -10.21
C LEU A 325 -12.08 -8.08 -10.83
N ARG A 326 -13.03 -7.14 -10.86
CA ARG A 326 -12.81 -5.77 -11.34
C ARG A 326 -11.79 -5.04 -10.47
N ILE A 327 -11.97 -5.04 -9.14
CA ILE A 327 -11.03 -4.42 -8.20
C ILE A 327 -9.63 -5.00 -8.41
N CYS A 328 -9.49 -6.33 -8.44
CA CYS A 328 -8.17 -6.95 -8.63
C CYS A 328 -7.48 -6.52 -9.93
N ARG A 329 -8.22 -6.34 -11.04
CA ARG A 329 -7.66 -5.86 -12.31
C ARG A 329 -7.23 -4.40 -12.22
N GLU A 330 -8.11 -3.55 -11.72
CA GLU A 330 -7.85 -2.10 -11.60
C GLU A 330 -6.68 -1.82 -10.67
N THR A 331 -6.50 -2.65 -9.63
CA THR A 331 -5.45 -2.44 -8.63
C THR A 331 -4.21 -3.32 -8.84
N GLY A 332 -4.12 -4.07 -9.94
CA GLY A 332 -2.95 -4.91 -10.27
C GLY A 332 -2.73 -6.12 -9.34
N ARG A 333 -3.78 -6.61 -8.67
CA ARG A 333 -3.73 -7.77 -7.76
C ARG A 333 -3.92 -9.08 -8.51
N THR A 334 -2.98 -9.41 -9.38
CA THR A 334 -3.10 -10.56 -10.30
C THR A 334 -3.16 -11.92 -9.58
N SER A 335 -2.48 -12.09 -8.45
CA SER A 335 -2.53 -13.34 -7.68
C SER A 335 -3.95 -13.61 -7.15
N ASP A 336 -4.55 -12.62 -6.49
CA ASP A 336 -5.92 -12.70 -5.98
C ASP A 336 -6.94 -12.88 -7.13
N LEU A 337 -6.72 -12.18 -8.26
CA LEU A 337 -7.53 -12.32 -9.47
C LEU A 337 -7.53 -13.76 -9.98
N VAL A 338 -6.34 -14.35 -10.14
CA VAL A 338 -6.17 -15.71 -10.68
C VAL A 338 -6.75 -16.73 -9.71
N ASP A 339 -6.48 -16.62 -8.42
CA ASP A 339 -7.02 -17.52 -7.40
C ASP A 339 -8.56 -17.50 -7.38
N ARG A 340 -9.17 -16.32 -7.44
CA ARG A 340 -10.63 -16.19 -7.51
C ARG A 340 -11.21 -16.75 -8.81
N LEU A 341 -10.59 -16.48 -9.95
CA LEU A 341 -11.03 -17.04 -11.25
C LEU A 341 -10.99 -18.57 -11.25
N LEU A 342 -9.94 -19.17 -10.68
CA LEU A 342 -9.82 -20.62 -10.54
C LEU A 342 -10.89 -21.20 -9.61
N THR A 343 -11.12 -20.55 -8.47
CA THR A 343 -12.20 -20.90 -7.53
C THR A 343 -13.57 -20.90 -8.21
N LEU A 344 -13.81 -19.96 -9.12
CA LEU A 344 -15.05 -19.84 -9.90
C LEU A 344 -15.11 -20.78 -11.12
N GLY A 345 -14.07 -21.58 -11.38
CA GLY A 345 -13.97 -22.46 -12.54
C GLY A 345 -13.73 -21.74 -13.87
N ARG A 346 -13.36 -20.46 -13.86
CA ARG A 346 -13.07 -19.63 -15.05
C ARG A 346 -11.61 -19.82 -15.52
N ILE A 347 -11.26 -21.07 -15.80
CA ILE A 347 -9.87 -21.51 -16.02
C ILE A 347 -9.22 -20.81 -17.22
N ASP A 348 -9.94 -20.68 -18.34
CA ASP A 348 -9.39 -20.04 -19.54
C ASP A 348 -9.10 -18.55 -19.34
N GLU A 349 -9.86 -17.89 -18.49
CA GLU A 349 -9.65 -16.49 -18.15
C GLU A 349 -8.46 -16.33 -17.21
N ALA A 350 -8.38 -17.15 -16.16
CA ALA A 350 -7.21 -17.20 -15.28
C ALA A 350 -5.92 -17.40 -16.08
N ALA A 351 -5.95 -18.31 -17.06
CA ALA A 351 -4.80 -18.60 -17.92
C ALA A 351 -4.41 -17.40 -18.78
N ARG A 352 -5.38 -16.66 -19.33
CA ARG A 352 -5.11 -15.43 -20.10
C ARG A 352 -4.47 -14.34 -19.24
N GLU A 353 -4.94 -14.12 -18.02
CA GLU A 353 -4.36 -13.12 -17.13
C GLU A 353 -2.93 -13.53 -16.71
N THR A 354 -2.72 -14.81 -16.39
CA THR A 354 -1.40 -15.35 -16.03
C THR A 354 -0.39 -15.23 -17.18
N GLN A 355 -0.82 -15.40 -18.43
CA GLN A 355 0.10 -15.28 -19.57
C GLN A 355 0.61 -13.87 -19.82
N ARG A 356 -0.02 -12.83 -19.26
CA ARG A 356 0.34 -11.43 -19.47
C ARG A 356 1.38 -10.89 -18.49
N VAL A 357 1.63 -11.58 -17.37
CA VAL A 357 2.61 -11.11 -16.36
C VAL A 357 4.05 -11.33 -16.80
N ASP A 358 5.01 -10.65 -16.18
CA ASP A 358 6.43 -10.90 -16.37
C ASP A 358 6.87 -12.29 -15.84
N ASP A 359 8.09 -12.70 -16.16
CA ASP A 359 8.61 -14.03 -15.78
C ASP A 359 8.80 -14.19 -14.25
N LEU A 360 8.98 -13.10 -13.49
CA LEU A 360 9.19 -13.15 -12.04
C LEU A 360 7.89 -13.55 -11.32
N ALA A 361 6.77 -12.95 -11.71
CA ALA A 361 5.45 -13.28 -11.14
C ALA A 361 4.84 -14.57 -11.72
N PHE A 362 5.24 -14.98 -12.93
CA PHE A 362 4.60 -16.05 -13.68
C PHE A 362 4.55 -17.40 -12.95
N LEU A 363 5.69 -17.90 -12.43
CA LEU A 363 5.75 -19.23 -11.81
C LEU A 363 4.90 -19.31 -10.54
N GLY A 364 4.86 -18.25 -9.73
CA GLY A 364 4.00 -18.20 -8.54
C GLY A 364 2.52 -18.33 -8.88
N LEU A 365 2.08 -17.72 -10.01
CA LEU A 365 0.71 -17.86 -10.49
C LEU A 365 0.43 -19.25 -11.06
N VAL A 366 1.39 -19.87 -11.75
CA VAL A 366 1.25 -21.23 -12.27
C VAL A 366 1.03 -22.24 -11.14
N ASP A 367 1.70 -22.06 -10.00
CA ASP A 367 1.53 -22.94 -8.84
C ASP A 367 0.09 -22.89 -8.28
N LEU A 368 -0.62 -21.75 -8.42
CA LEU A 368 -2.05 -21.66 -8.05
C LEU A 368 -2.91 -22.61 -8.90
N PHE A 369 -2.60 -22.79 -10.18
CA PHE A 369 -3.33 -23.75 -11.03
C PHE A 369 -3.17 -25.17 -10.50
N ILE A 370 -1.99 -25.55 -10.03
CA ILE A 370 -1.76 -26.87 -9.42
C ILE A 370 -2.57 -27.01 -8.12
N GLN A 371 -2.60 -25.98 -7.28
CA GLN A 371 -3.39 -25.98 -6.03
C GLN A 371 -4.90 -26.17 -6.30
N HIS A 372 -5.40 -25.62 -7.42
CA HIS A 372 -6.79 -25.79 -7.88
C HIS A 372 -7.01 -27.03 -8.76
N GLY A 373 -6.04 -27.94 -8.88
CA GLY A 373 -6.15 -29.19 -9.63
C GLY A 373 -6.16 -29.03 -11.17
N GLN A 374 -5.64 -27.91 -11.67
CA GLN A 374 -5.52 -27.56 -13.09
C GLN A 374 -4.11 -27.84 -13.66
N ASP A 375 -3.53 -28.98 -13.29
CA ASP A 375 -2.17 -29.41 -13.62
C ASP A 375 -1.86 -29.33 -15.11
N ALA A 376 -2.75 -29.85 -15.96
CA ALA A 376 -2.55 -29.87 -17.41
C ALA A 376 -2.50 -28.46 -18.02
N VAL A 377 -3.24 -27.51 -17.43
CA VAL A 377 -3.21 -26.11 -17.87
C VAL A 377 -1.91 -25.45 -17.41
N ALA A 378 -1.49 -25.69 -16.16
CA ALA A 378 -0.21 -25.23 -15.61
C ALA A 378 0.98 -25.67 -16.50
N GLU A 379 1.07 -26.96 -16.79
CA GLU A 379 2.12 -27.54 -17.64
C GLU A 379 2.14 -26.89 -19.04
N ARG A 380 0.96 -26.79 -19.66
CA ARG A 380 0.82 -26.21 -21.00
C ARG A 380 1.27 -24.75 -21.04
N MET A 381 0.97 -23.97 -20.01
CA MET A 381 1.39 -22.57 -19.93
C MET A 381 2.91 -22.43 -19.80
N VAL A 382 3.55 -23.22 -18.94
CA VAL A 382 5.01 -23.16 -18.78
C VAL A 382 5.70 -23.63 -20.07
N ARG A 383 5.22 -24.72 -20.69
CA ARG A 383 5.74 -25.18 -21.99
C ARG A 383 5.60 -24.11 -23.07
N ALA A 384 4.48 -23.37 -23.10
CA ALA A 384 4.27 -22.31 -24.09
C ALA A 384 5.22 -21.10 -23.92
N ARG A 385 5.80 -20.89 -22.72
CA ARG A 385 6.80 -19.84 -22.47
C ARG A 385 8.23 -20.23 -22.86
N ILE A 386 8.50 -21.50 -23.12
CA ILE A 386 9.80 -21.96 -23.61
C ILE A 386 10.02 -21.43 -25.03
N LYS A 387 10.96 -20.50 -25.18
CA LYS A 387 11.43 -19.96 -26.47
C LYS A 387 12.76 -20.60 -26.86
N GLU A 388 13.36 -20.15 -27.97
CA GLU A 388 14.66 -20.67 -28.47
C GLU A 388 15.80 -20.60 -27.44
N LYS A 389 15.75 -19.63 -26.51
CA LYS A 389 16.63 -19.54 -25.34
C LYS A 389 15.78 -19.57 -24.07
N PRO A 390 15.47 -20.77 -23.55
CA PRO A 390 14.60 -20.89 -22.39
C PRO A 390 15.27 -20.39 -21.13
N ALA A 391 14.50 -19.72 -20.27
CA ALA A 391 14.98 -19.34 -18.95
C ALA A 391 15.15 -20.59 -18.07
N LEU A 392 16.26 -20.69 -17.34
CA LEU A 392 16.61 -21.88 -16.56
C LEU A 392 15.54 -22.24 -15.52
N HIS A 393 14.97 -21.24 -14.83
CA HIS A 393 13.95 -21.46 -13.80
C HIS A 393 12.68 -22.11 -14.34
N LEU A 394 12.28 -21.85 -15.60
CA LEU A 394 11.10 -22.49 -16.22
C LEU A 394 11.36 -23.97 -16.51
N LEU A 395 12.57 -24.30 -16.97
CA LEU A 395 12.98 -25.67 -17.22
C LEU A 395 13.14 -26.46 -15.90
N GLU A 396 13.72 -25.86 -14.88
CA GLU A 396 13.84 -26.46 -13.55
C GLU A 396 12.47 -26.73 -12.92
N TRP A 397 11.52 -25.81 -13.09
CA TRP A 397 10.13 -26.02 -12.68
C TRP A 397 9.51 -27.23 -13.40
N LEU A 398 9.65 -27.35 -14.72
CA LEU A 398 9.10 -28.49 -15.48
C LEU A 398 9.77 -29.82 -15.11
N GLN A 399 11.09 -29.83 -14.90
CA GLN A 399 11.81 -31.02 -14.49
C GLN A 399 11.26 -31.52 -13.15
N LYS A 400 11.11 -30.62 -12.17
CA LYS A 400 10.48 -30.94 -10.88
C LYS A 400 9.04 -31.41 -11.06
N TYR A 401 8.24 -30.70 -11.87
CA TYR A 401 6.85 -31.03 -12.15
C TYR A 401 6.68 -32.48 -12.68
N TYR A 402 7.53 -32.93 -13.60
CA TYR A 402 7.48 -34.30 -14.12
C TYR A 402 8.00 -35.33 -13.14
N ARG A 403 9.07 -35.01 -12.40
CA ARG A 403 9.63 -35.86 -11.36
C ARG A 403 8.59 -36.19 -10.30
N ASP A 404 7.92 -35.17 -9.77
CA ASP A 404 6.92 -35.31 -8.71
C ASP A 404 5.73 -36.17 -9.15
N ARG A 405 5.48 -36.26 -10.47
CA ARG A 405 4.41 -37.07 -11.08
C ARG A 405 4.89 -38.40 -11.67
N GLY A 406 6.18 -38.74 -11.52
CA GLY A 406 6.76 -39.99 -12.04
C GLY A 406 6.81 -40.08 -13.57
N ASN A 407 6.72 -38.95 -14.29
CA ASN A 407 6.82 -38.94 -15.74
C ASN A 407 8.28 -38.84 -16.18
N HIS A 408 9.02 -39.94 -16.03
CA HIS A 408 10.45 -39.99 -16.31
C HIS A 408 10.80 -39.70 -17.78
N VAL A 409 9.89 -39.99 -18.72
CA VAL A 409 10.11 -39.72 -20.16
C VAL A 409 10.15 -38.20 -20.41
N ALA A 410 9.16 -37.46 -19.91
CA ALA A 410 9.14 -36.01 -20.06
C ALA A 410 10.21 -35.33 -19.18
N GLU A 411 10.53 -35.88 -18.01
CA GLU A 411 11.64 -35.42 -17.18
C GLU A 411 12.98 -35.49 -17.93
N LEU A 412 13.24 -36.60 -18.65
CA LEU A 412 14.46 -36.78 -19.43
C LEU A 412 14.60 -35.72 -20.54
N GLU A 413 13.53 -35.41 -21.27
CA GLU A 413 13.53 -34.38 -22.33
C GLU A 413 13.91 -32.99 -21.78
N ILE A 414 13.36 -32.63 -20.61
CA ILE A 414 13.66 -31.34 -19.97
C ILE A 414 15.07 -31.32 -19.39
N ALA A 415 15.51 -32.41 -18.76
CA ALA A 415 16.87 -32.55 -18.24
C ALA A 415 17.92 -32.41 -19.36
N GLU A 416 17.62 -32.92 -20.56
CA GLU A 416 18.50 -32.79 -21.71
C GLU A 416 18.59 -31.33 -22.17
N THR A 417 17.44 -30.66 -22.25
CA THR A 417 17.37 -29.24 -22.61
C THR A 417 18.12 -28.37 -21.59
N LEU A 418 17.98 -28.66 -20.29
CA LEU A 418 18.72 -28.01 -19.21
C LEU A 418 20.23 -28.20 -19.35
N PHE A 419 20.69 -29.42 -19.65
CA PHE A 419 22.10 -29.70 -19.87
C PHE A 419 22.64 -28.95 -21.09
N ARG A 420 21.90 -28.91 -22.20
CA ARG A 420 22.31 -28.16 -23.40
C ARG A 420 22.38 -26.65 -23.16
N THR A 421 21.51 -26.12 -22.30
CA THR A 421 21.48 -24.68 -21.95
C THR A 421 22.60 -24.32 -20.97
N GLN A 422 22.83 -25.16 -19.95
CA GLN A 422 23.88 -24.96 -18.95
C GLN A 422 24.60 -26.28 -18.67
N PRO A 423 25.63 -26.61 -19.47
CA PRO A 423 26.33 -27.88 -19.34
C PRO A 423 27.10 -27.96 -18.01
N HIS A 424 26.77 -28.95 -17.19
CA HIS A 424 27.45 -29.18 -15.92
C HIS A 424 27.46 -30.66 -15.52
N LEU A 425 28.48 -31.09 -14.77
CA LEU A 425 28.68 -32.50 -14.44
C LEU A 425 27.49 -33.10 -13.68
N ARG A 426 26.93 -32.36 -12.72
CA ARG A 426 25.77 -32.81 -11.95
C ARG A 426 24.54 -33.09 -12.83
N ARG A 427 24.29 -32.24 -13.85
CA ARG A 427 23.18 -32.45 -14.81
C ARG A 427 23.46 -33.64 -15.73
N TYR A 428 24.72 -33.92 -16.07
CA TYR A 428 25.11 -35.10 -16.82
C TYR A 428 24.86 -36.40 -16.03
N GLN A 429 25.24 -36.43 -14.75
CA GLN A 429 24.98 -37.57 -13.86
C GLN A 429 23.48 -37.82 -13.70
N GLU A 430 22.69 -36.77 -13.52
CA GLU A 430 21.23 -36.85 -13.45
C GLU A 430 20.62 -37.42 -14.75
N LEU A 431 21.11 -36.99 -15.91
CA LEU A 431 20.73 -37.54 -17.21
C LEU A 431 21.07 -39.03 -17.34
N ARG A 432 22.24 -39.44 -16.84
CA ARG A 432 22.65 -40.85 -16.83
C ARG A 432 21.70 -41.70 -16.01
N ASP A 433 21.36 -41.25 -14.81
CA ASP A 433 20.49 -42.00 -13.92
C ASP A 433 19.08 -42.12 -14.51
N LEU A 434 18.51 -41.02 -15.02
CA LEU A 434 17.18 -40.99 -15.64
C LEU A 434 17.14 -41.84 -16.93
N ALA A 435 18.11 -41.67 -17.82
CA ALA A 435 18.17 -42.43 -19.07
C ALA A 435 18.47 -43.91 -18.82
N GLY A 436 19.23 -44.22 -17.78
CA GLY A 436 19.50 -45.58 -17.32
C GLY A 436 18.22 -46.30 -16.89
N GLN A 437 17.36 -45.64 -16.10
CA GLN A 437 16.05 -46.18 -15.71
C GLN A 437 15.13 -46.46 -16.90
N LEU A 438 15.25 -45.65 -17.97
CA LEU A 438 14.47 -45.78 -19.20
C LEU A 438 15.11 -46.70 -20.25
N GLY A 439 16.32 -47.23 -20.01
CA GLY A 439 17.07 -48.05 -20.97
C GLY A 439 17.53 -47.28 -22.22
N ARG A 440 17.69 -45.96 -22.14
CA ARG A 440 18.05 -45.06 -23.25
C ARG A 440 19.43 -44.41 -23.11
N TRP A 441 20.25 -44.88 -22.17
CA TRP A 441 21.54 -44.24 -21.86
C TRP A 441 22.52 -44.24 -23.02
N GLU A 442 22.78 -45.38 -23.64
CA GLU A 442 23.80 -45.51 -24.71
C GLU A 442 23.61 -44.57 -25.91
N PRO A 443 22.41 -44.45 -26.52
CA PRO A 443 22.20 -43.49 -27.60
C PRO A 443 22.34 -42.04 -27.11
N LEU A 444 21.76 -41.70 -25.95
CA LEU A 444 21.83 -40.36 -25.39
C LEU A 444 23.26 -39.94 -25.05
N ARG A 445 24.05 -40.85 -24.46
CA ARG A 445 25.46 -40.64 -24.13
C ARG A 445 26.25 -40.19 -25.36
N SER A 446 26.06 -40.88 -26.48
CA SER A 446 26.75 -40.57 -27.73
C SER A 446 26.43 -39.16 -28.22
N GLU A 447 25.17 -38.73 -28.11
CA GLU A 447 24.74 -37.38 -28.49
C GLU A 447 25.26 -36.30 -27.54
N LEU A 448 25.29 -36.56 -26.23
CA LEU A 448 25.81 -35.63 -25.22
C LEU A 448 27.33 -35.41 -25.38
N LEU A 449 28.08 -36.47 -25.65
CA LEU A 449 29.53 -36.36 -25.90
C LEU A 449 29.83 -35.60 -27.20
N ALA A 450 29.08 -35.85 -28.28
CA ALA A 450 29.19 -35.09 -29.53
C ALA A 450 28.87 -33.61 -29.32
N PHE A 451 27.88 -33.28 -28.50
CA PHE A 451 27.56 -31.91 -28.12
C PHE A 451 28.68 -31.23 -27.32
N LEU A 452 29.28 -31.91 -26.33
CA LEU A 452 30.41 -31.37 -25.56
C LEU A 452 31.64 -31.09 -26.44
N GLU A 453 31.89 -31.97 -27.41
CA GLU A 453 32.95 -31.79 -28.40
C GLU A 453 32.68 -30.58 -29.32
N GLN A 454 31.46 -30.46 -29.86
CA GLN A 454 31.07 -29.34 -30.73
C GLN A 454 31.10 -27.98 -30.03
N THR A 455 30.66 -27.92 -28.78
CA THR A 455 30.67 -26.70 -27.95
C THR A 455 32.05 -26.35 -27.39
N SER A 456 33.07 -27.18 -27.62
CA SER A 456 34.43 -27.01 -27.10
C SER A 456 34.50 -26.90 -25.55
N ASN A 457 33.55 -27.51 -24.84
CA ASN A 457 33.51 -27.51 -23.36
C ASN A 457 34.46 -28.56 -22.78
N THR A 458 35.76 -28.36 -23.06
CA THR A 458 36.80 -29.39 -22.86
C THR A 458 37.00 -29.74 -21.38
N THR A 459 36.80 -28.78 -20.47
CA THR A 459 36.81 -28.98 -19.03
C THR A 459 35.74 -29.97 -18.57
N LEU A 460 34.49 -29.75 -18.96
CA LEU A 460 33.39 -30.66 -18.62
C LEU A 460 33.55 -32.02 -19.29
N PHE A 461 34.09 -32.05 -20.51
CA PHE A 461 34.35 -33.31 -21.21
C PHE A 461 35.38 -34.18 -20.46
N ILE A 462 36.43 -33.57 -19.90
CA ILE A 462 37.38 -34.28 -19.03
C ILE A 462 36.68 -34.79 -17.77
N GLN A 463 35.88 -33.96 -17.10
CA GLN A 463 35.13 -34.37 -15.90
C GLN A 463 34.19 -35.55 -16.16
N VAL A 464 33.48 -35.54 -17.29
CA VAL A 464 32.63 -36.65 -17.73
C VAL A 464 33.45 -37.92 -17.99
N ALA A 465 34.59 -37.81 -18.69
CA ALA A 465 35.47 -38.96 -18.94
C ALA A 465 36.02 -39.58 -17.65
N LEU A 466 36.32 -38.76 -16.64
CA LEU A 466 36.71 -39.25 -15.30
C LEU A 466 35.55 -39.92 -14.56
N ASP A 467 34.37 -39.32 -14.59
CA ASP A 467 33.15 -39.85 -13.94
C ASP A 467 32.73 -41.21 -14.54
N GLU A 468 32.98 -41.44 -15.83
CA GLU A 468 32.73 -42.71 -16.51
C GLU A 468 33.89 -43.72 -16.43
N GLY A 469 35.01 -43.35 -15.79
CA GLY A 469 36.18 -44.22 -15.67
C GLY A 469 37.03 -44.35 -16.95
N GLU A 470 36.81 -43.51 -17.97
CA GLU A 470 37.59 -43.45 -19.21
C GLU A 470 38.89 -42.65 -19.02
N ILE A 471 39.76 -43.11 -18.12
CA ILE A 471 40.99 -42.41 -17.69
C ILE A 471 41.92 -42.08 -18.87
N ASP A 472 42.10 -43.01 -19.81
CA ASP A 472 42.94 -42.81 -21.00
C ASP A 472 42.43 -41.67 -21.88
N LYS A 473 41.10 -41.54 -22.00
CA LYS A 473 40.44 -40.49 -22.77
C LYS A 473 40.53 -39.15 -22.05
N ALA A 474 40.36 -39.13 -20.72
CA ALA A 474 40.57 -37.93 -19.90
C ALA A 474 42.01 -37.40 -20.03
N LEU A 475 43.01 -38.30 -20.00
CA LEU A 475 44.41 -37.97 -20.24
C LEU A 475 44.68 -37.46 -21.66
N GLN A 476 44.04 -38.04 -22.67
CA GLN A 476 44.18 -37.60 -24.06
C GLN A 476 43.58 -36.19 -24.26
N LEU A 477 42.41 -35.92 -23.70
CA LEU A 477 41.75 -34.61 -23.73
C LEU A 477 42.59 -33.56 -23.01
N LEU A 478 43.13 -33.88 -21.83
CA LEU A 478 44.02 -32.99 -21.06
C LEU A 478 45.31 -32.65 -21.84
N LYS A 479 45.93 -33.64 -22.50
CA LYS A 479 47.10 -33.42 -23.38
C LYS A 479 46.78 -32.57 -24.61
N GLY A 480 45.53 -32.60 -25.08
CA GLY A 480 45.04 -31.74 -26.16
C GLY A 480 44.92 -30.28 -25.75
N ILE A 481 44.48 -30.01 -24.52
CA ILE A 481 44.38 -28.65 -23.93
C ILE A 481 45.77 -28.03 -23.74
N ALA A 482 46.72 -28.81 -23.20
CA ALA A 482 48.09 -28.33 -22.90
C ALA A 482 48.87 -27.83 -24.14
N LYS A 483 48.35 -28.03 -25.36
CA LYS A 483 48.96 -27.61 -26.62
C LYS A 483 48.44 -26.29 -27.20
N LYS A 484 47.44 -25.61 -26.61
CA LYS A 484 46.87 -24.38 -27.19
C LYS A 484 46.66 -23.26 -26.18
N ASP A 485 47.40 -22.17 -26.35
CA ASP A 485 47.08 -20.80 -25.90
C ASP A 485 46.63 -19.95 -27.12
N ILE A 486 45.94 -18.82 -26.88
CA ILE A 486 45.38 -17.88 -27.88
C ILE A 486 46.40 -17.30 -28.88
N TYR A 487 47.71 -17.51 -28.67
CA TYR A 487 48.79 -17.12 -29.59
C TYR A 487 49.64 -18.30 -30.12
N GLY A 488 49.26 -19.56 -29.88
CA GLY A 488 49.90 -20.72 -30.52
C GLY A 488 51.29 -21.10 -30.01
N TYR A 489 51.69 -20.68 -28.80
CA TYR A 489 52.94 -21.12 -28.16
C TYR A 489 52.74 -22.30 -27.20
N THR A 490 53.69 -23.24 -27.19
CA THR A 490 53.84 -24.27 -26.15
C THR A 490 54.86 -23.80 -25.11
N TYR A 491 54.44 -23.60 -23.86
CA TYR A 491 55.35 -23.38 -22.74
C TYR A 491 55.64 -24.71 -22.04
N THR A 492 56.93 -25.00 -21.81
CA THR A 492 57.38 -26.19 -21.08
C THR A 492 57.57 -25.96 -19.58
N ASP A 493 57.30 -24.76 -19.04
CA ASP A 493 57.39 -24.51 -17.61
C ASP A 493 56.43 -23.41 -17.15
N GLY A 494 55.72 -23.69 -16.04
CA GLY A 494 55.25 -22.73 -15.05
C GLY A 494 54.24 -21.65 -15.46
N TYR A 495 53.05 -21.72 -14.84
CA TYR A 495 51.99 -20.70 -14.77
C TYR A 495 51.00 -20.61 -15.95
N GLY A 496 49.91 -21.37 -15.86
CA GLY A 496 48.72 -21.20 -16.69
C GLY A 496 47.44 -21.51 -15.90
N TYR A 497 46.76 -20.45 -15.44
CA TYR A 497 45.40 -20.40 -14.88
C TYR A 497 45.02 -21.37 -13.75
N TYR A 498 44.82 -20.82 -12.55
CA TYR A 498 44.33 -21.46 -11.31
C TYR A 498 43.12 -22.42 -11.46
N TRP A 499 42.36 -22.34 -12.55
CA TRP A 499 41.20 -23.20 -12.81
C TRP A 499 41.56 -24.59 -13.37
N TYR A 500 42.63 -24.70 -14.15
CA TYR A 500 43.03 -25.96 -14.82
C TYR A 500 43.89 -26.87 -13.94
N SER A 501 44.55 -26.31 -12.92
CA SER A 501 45.34 -27.05 -11.93
C SER A 501 44.50 -28.07 -11.15
N ASN A 502 43.23 -27.77 -10.84
CA ASN A 502 42.37 -28.70 -10.11
C ASN A 502 41.98 -29.93 -10.95
N ILE A 503 41.63 -29.73 -12.23
CA ILE A 503 41.25 -30.83 -13.12
C ILE A 503 42.45 -31.71 -13.46
N ALA A 504 43.63 -31.12 -13.67
CA ALA A 504 44.86 -31.90 -13.88
C ALA A 504 45.21 -32.76 -12.65
N LEU A 505 44.98 -32.26 -11.44
CA LEU A 505 45.14 -33.01 -10.19
C LEU A 505 44.10 -34.14 -10.05
N GLU A 506 42.84 -33.90 -10.44
CA GLU A 506 41.78 -34.93 -10.44
C GLU A 506 42.10 -36.06 -11.42
N VAL A 507 42.54 -35.74 -12.65
CA VAL A 507 42.97 -36.75 -13.64
C VAL A 507 44.17 -37.54 -13.13
N ALA A 508 45.16 -36.89 -12.52
CA ALA A 508 46.35 -37.55 -11.97
C ALA A 508 46.07 -38.40 -10.72
N ARG A 509 44.97 -38.15 -9.99
CA ARG A 509 44.51 -38.99 -8.87
C ARG A 509 43.75 -40.23 -9.34
N ALA A 510 43.08 -40.14 -10.50
CA ALA A 510 42.28 -41.24 -11.05
C ALA A 510 43.09 -42.25 -11.87
N ALA A 511 44.21 -41.81 -12.47
CA ALA A 511 45.19 -42.65 -13.17
C ALA A 511 46.19 -43.32 -12.22
#